data_AF-A0A7Y3GU77-F1
#
_entry.id   AF-A0A7Y3GU77-F1
#
_cell.length_a   1.000
_cell.length_b   1.000
_cell.length_c   1.000
_cell.angle_alpha   90.00
_cell.angle_beta   90.00
_cell.angle_gamma   90.00
#
_symmetry.space_group_name_H-M   'P 1'
#
loop_
_entity.id
_entity.type
_entity.pdbx_description
1 polymer ?
#
loop_
_entity_poly.entity_id
_entity_poly.type
_entity_poly.pdbx_seq_one_letter_code
_entity_poly.pdbx_strand_id
1 'polypeptide(L)'
;SIDVYGEMHRYIPILAKNAGYTAIGEKVVQHQARKYGKTKFGMSRFINGFLDLITVWFISKFGRRPMHLFGALGVLMFIIGFGFAIYLGIDKLFINPSGRLITQRPQFYIALTTMIIGTQFFVAGFVGELILRSKQNEKRYQIKDKVNIDSKTTN
;
A
#
# COMPACT_ATOMS: atom_id res chain seq x y z
N SER A 1 -2.51 7.85 -23.64
CA SER A 1 -1.22 7.27 -23.22
C SER A 1 -1.33 6.75 -21.80
N ILE A 2 -0.65 5.66 -21.45
CA ILE A 2 -0.55 5.16 -20.07
C ILE A 2 0.83 5.54 -19.56
N ASP A 3 0.91 6.24 -18.44
CA ASP A 3 2.20 6.58 -17.83
C ASP A 3 2.78 5.34 -17.14
N VAL A 4 3.82 4.78 -17.75
CA VAL A 4 4.52 3.60 -17.24
C VAL A 4 5.82 4.06 -16.58
N TYR A 5 5.92 3.90 -15.26
CA TYR A 5 7.12 4.26 -14.50
C TYR A 5 7.97 3.01 -14.16
N GLY A 6 9.26 3.02 -14.51
CA GLY A 6 10.23 1.99 -14.13
C GLY A 6 9.88 0.56 -14.59
N GLU A 7 9.90 -0.39 -13.65
CA GLU A 7 9.59 -1.82 -13.87
C GLU A 7 8.09 -2.10 -14.12
N MET A 8 7.23 -1.08 -14.13
CA MET A 8 5.79 -1.22 -14.32
C MET A 8 5.38 -1.68 -15.73
N HIS A 9 6.31 -1.76 -16.69
CA HIS A 9 6.06 -2.30 -18.03
C HIS A 9 5.53 -3.75 -18.01
N ARG A 10 5.80 -4.51 -16.94
CA ARG A 10 5.25 -5.85 -16.72
C ARG A 10 3.76 -5.86 -16.35
N TYR A 11 3.22 -4.71 -15.92
CA TYR A 11 1.86 -4.59 -15.39
C TYR A 11 0.97 -3.68 -16.25
N ILE A 12 1.34 -3.47 -17.52
CA ILE A 12 0.57 -2.67 -18.49
C ILE A 12 -0.91 -3.07 -18.54
N PRO A 13 -1.31 -4.36 -18.56
CA PRO A 13 -2.72 -4.73 -18.59
C PRO A 13 -3.50 -4.24 -17.36
N ILE A 14 -2.89 -4.29 -16.18
CA ILE A 14 -3.51 -3.85 -14.92
C ILE A 14 -3.61 -2.33 -14.89
N LEU A 15 -2.55 -1.63 -15.32
CA LEU A 15 -2.55 -0.17 -15.42
C LEU A 15 -3.56 0.33 -16.46
N ALA A 16 -3.68 -0.34 -17.61
CA ALA A 16 -4.67 -0.04 -18.64
C ALA A 16 -6.09 -0.17 -18.09
N LYS A 17 -6.39 -1.27 -17.40
CA LYS A 17 -7.69 -1.47 -16.76
C LYS A 17 -7.99 -0.38 -15.72
N ASN A 18 -7.01 -0.02 -14.89
CA ASN A 18 -7.14 1.03 -13.88
C ASN A 18 -7.28 2.44 -14.47
N ALA A 19 -6.77 2.66 -15.69
CA ALA A 19 -6.94 3.90 -16.45
C ALA A 19 -8.27 3.96 -17.22
N GLY A 20 -9.10 2.91 -17.17
CA GLY A 20 -10.44 2.87 -17.78
C GLY A 20 -10.46 2.30 -19.20
N TYR A 21 -9.38 1.71 -19.68
CA TYR A 21 -9.39 0.99 -20.96
C TYR A 21 -10.16 -0.33 -20.80
N THR A 22 -11.24 -0.47 -21.55
CA THR A 22 -12.15 -1.64 -21.50
C THR A 22 -11.83 -2.69 -22.57
N ALA A 23 -11.23 -2.29 -23.69
CA ALA A 23 -10.87 -3.17 -24.80
C ALA A 23 -9.48 -3.80 -24.60
N ILE A 24 -9.35 -4.71 -23.63
CA ILE A 24 -8.12 -5.49 -23.40
C ILE A 24 -8.39 -6.92 -23.88
N GLY A 25 -7.74 -7.31 -24.98
CA GLY A 25 -7.84 -8.66 -25.55
C GLY A 25 -6.57 -9.48 -25.30
N GLU A 26 -6.72 -10.78 -25.12
CA GLU A 26 -5.61 -11.72 -25.06
C GLU A 26 -5.48 -12.44 -26.40
N LYS A 27 -4.25 -12.52 -26.93
CA LYS A 27 -3.96 -13.27 -28.15
C LYS A 27 -3.25 -14.56 -27.77
N VAL A 28 -3.90 -15.69 -28.00
CA VAL A 28 -3.28 -17.00 -27.78
C VAL A 28 -2.11 -17.15 -28.75
N VAL A 29 -0.91 -17.33 -28.21
CA VAL A 29 0.32 -17.57 -28.96
C VAL A 29 0.86 -18.95 -28.59
N GLN A 30 1.19 -19.74 -29.61
CA GLN A 30 1.84 -21.04 -29.39
C GLN A 30 3.31 -20.81 -29.03
N HIS A 31 3.65 -21.07 -27.76
CA HIS A 31 5.03 -21.05 -27.32
C HIS A 31 5.70 -22.41 -27.55
N GLN A 32 6.79 -22.39 -28.31
CA GLN A 32 7.60 -23.59 -28.55
C GLN A 32 8.54 -23.85 -27.38
N ALA A 33 8.78 -25.12 -27.07
CA ALA A 33 9.72 -25.52 -26.03
C ALA A 33 11.14 -25.03 -26.37
N ARG A 34 11.85 -24.53 -25.35
CA ARG A 34 13.22 -24.03 -25.50
C ARG A 34 14.15 -25.18 -25.89
N LYS A 35 14.78 -25.08 -27.07
CA LYS A 35 15.69 -26.12 -27.57
C LYS A 35 17.08 -26.13 -26.91
N TYR A 36 17.58 -24.98 -26.44
CA TYR A 36 18.94 -24.85 -25.89
C TYR A 36 19.05 -23.88 -24.70
N GLY A 37 19.99 -24.17 -23.79
CA GLY A 37 20.34 -23.34 -22.62
C GLY A 37 19.46 -23.57 -21.39
N LYS A 38 19.93 -23.13 -20.22
CA LYS A 38 19.17 -23.16 -18.96
C LYS A 38 18.34 -21.88 -18.78
N THR A 39 17.23 -22.00 -18.06
CA THR A 39 16.37 -20.86 -17.72
C THR A 39 17.15 -19.88 -16.85
N LYS A 40 17.20 -18.60 -17.26
CA LYS A 40 17.67 -17.50 -16.39
C LYS A 40 16.62 -17.13 -15.32
N PHE A 41 15.51 -17.87 -15.28
CA PHE A 41 14.45 -17.75 -14.31
C PHE A 41 14.81 -18.62 -13.12
N GLY A 42 15.51 -18.04 -12.15
CA GLY A 42 15.78 -18.66 -10.85
C GLY A 42 14.67 -18.36 -9.84
N MET A 43 14.75 -19.02 -8.67
CA MET A 43 13.79 -18.83 -7.57
C MET A 43 13.68 -17.38 -7.08
N SER A 44 14.78 -16.63 -7.17
CA SER A 44 14.82 -15.20 -6.85
C SER A 44 13.84 -14.35 -7.67
N ARG A 45 13.55 -14.74 -8.93
CA ARG A 45 12.61 -14.02 -9.78
C ARG A 45 11.16 -14.22 -9.35
N PHE A 46 10.83 -15.36 -8.75
CA PHE A 46 9.49 -15.60 -8.19
C PHE A 46 9.26 -14.74 -6.95
N ILE A 47 10.24 -14.66 -6.06
CA ILE A 47 10.17 -13.82 -4.85
C ILE A 47 10.05 -12.35 -5.25
N ASN A 48 10.94 -11.86 -6.12
CA ASN A 48 10.91 -10.46 -6.56
C ASN A 48 9.63 -10.13 -7.34
N GLY A 49 9.16 -11.03 -8.22
CA GLY A 49 7.90 -10.84 -8.94
C GLY A 49 6.66 -10.81 -8.03
N PHE A 50 6.68 -11.59 -6.94
CA PHE A 50 5.64 -11.57 -5.93
C PHE A 50 5.66 -10.27 -5.10
N LEU A 51 6.84 -9.83 -4.67
CA LEU A 51 7.02 -8.54 -3.97
C LEU A 51 6.61 -7.35 -4.86
N ASP A 52 6.94 -7.41 -6.16
CA ASP A 52 6.50 -6.42 -7.15
C ASP A 52 4.96 -6.39 -7.26
N LEU A 53 4.31 -7.55 -7.26
CA LEU A 53 2.84 -7.63 -7.32
C LEU A 53 2.19 -7.03 -6.08
N ILE A 54 2.71 -7.31 -4.87
CA ILE A 54 2.26 -6.67 -3.64
C ILE A 54 2.41 -5.15 -3.74
N THR A 55 3.54 -4.69 -4.26
CA THR A 55 3.82 -3.26 -4.43
C THR A 55 2.83 -2.60 -5.39
N VAL A 56 2.59 -3.21 -6.54
CA VAL A 56 1.63 -2.69 -7.54
C VAL A 56 0.21 -2.69 -6.99
N TRP A 57 -0.20 -3.77 -6.30
CA TRP A 57 -1.50 -3.84 -5.65
C TRP A 57 -1.66 -2.76 -4.58
N PHE A 58 -0.63 -2.58 -3.75
CA PHE A 58 -0.60 -1.57 -2.70
C PHE A 58 -0.71 -0.16 -3.27
N ILE A 59 0.11 0.20 -4.27
CA ILE A 59 0.07 1.51 -4.92
C ILE A 59 -1.28 1.72 -5.63
N SER A 60 -1.78 0.70 -6.31
CA SER A 60 -3.06 0.77 -7.03
C SER A 60 -4.24 1.00 -6.08
N LYS A 61 -4.28 0.32 -4.93
CA LYS A 61 -5.39 0.37 -3.98
C LYS A 61 -5.30 1.56 -3.03
N PHE A 62 -4.11 1.83 -2.49
CA PHE A 62 -3.88 2.79 -1.41
C PHE A 62 -3.10 4.03 -1.84
N GLY A 63 -2.49 4.05 -3.02
CA GLY A 63 -1.75 5.22 -3.52
C GLY A 63 -2.61 6.48 -3.71
N ARG A 64 -3.95 6.35 -3.73
CA ARG A 64 -4.89 7.49 -3.75
C ARG A 64 -5.40 7.93 -2.37
N ARG A 65 -5.24 7.10 -1.33
CA ARG A 65 -5.76 7.33 0.02
C ARG A 65 -4.92 6.57 1.06
N PRO A 66 -3.63 6.92 1.23
CA PRO A 66 -2.71 6.18 2.11
C PRO A 66 -3.16 6.20 3.59
N MET A 67 -3.82 7.27 4.03
CA MET A 67 -4.31 7.40 5.41
C MET A 67 -5.29 6.29 5.82
N HIS A 68 -6.11 5.78 4.89
CA HIS A 68 -7.09 4.75 5.25
C HIS A 68 -6.44 3.42 5.66
N LEU A 69 -5.33 3.03 5.03
CA LEU A 69 -4.65 1.79 5.37
C LEU A 69 -3.83 1.95 6.65
N PHE A 70 -2.92 2.91 6.63
CA PHE A 70 -1.98 3.09 7.74
C PHE A 70 -2.67 3.63 8.99
N GLY A 71 -3.70 4.47 8.83
CA GLY A 71 -4.55 4.91 9.95
C GLY A 71 -5.33 3.75 10.56
N ALA A 72 -5.96 2.88 9.74
CA ALA A 72 -6.69 1.72 10.27
C ALA A 72 -5.76 0.73 11.00
N LEU A 73 -4.58 0.44 10.42
CA LEU A 73 -3.56 -0.37 11.08
C LEU A 73 -3.04 0.28 12.37
N GLY A 74 -2.84 1.61 12.36
CA GLY A 74 -2.45 2.38 13.53
C GLY A 74 -3.47 2.27 14.66
N VAL A 75 -4.76 2.46 14.36
CA VAL A 75 -5.86 2.30 15.33
C VAL A 75 -5.90 0.88 15.88
N LEU A 76 -5.77 -0.13 15.03
CA LEU A 76 -5.74 -1.53 15.46
C LEU A 76 -4.59 -1.78 16.45
N MET A 77 -3.38 -1.29 16.15
CA MET A 77 -2.24 -1.41 17.05
C MET A 77 -2.45 -0.67 18.37
N PHE A 78 -3.09 0.50 18.34
CA PHE A 78 -3.48 1.22 19.56
C PHE A 78 -4.50 0.46 20.40
N ILE A 79 -5.53 -0.14 19.80
CA ILE A 79 -6.52 -0.93 20.53
C ILE A 79 -5.84 -2.10 21.26
N ILE A 80 -4.91 -2.79 20.58
CA ILE A 80 -4.17 -3.91 21.18
C ILE A 80 -3.26 -3.41 22.31
N GLY A 81 -2.44 -2.38 22.05
CA GLY A 81 -1.52 -1.83 23.04
C GLY A 81 -2.23 -1.23 24.26
N PHE A 82 -3.34 -0.53 24.03
CA PHE A 82 -4.17 0.04 25.09
C PHE A 82 -4.89 -1.04 25.90
N GLY A 83 -5.35 -2.12 25.24
CA GLY A 83 -5.90 -3.29 25.92
C GLY A 83 -4.90 -3.92 26.91
N PHE A 84 -3.65 -4.12 26.48
CA PHE A 84 -2.60 -4.61 27.37
C PHE A 84 -2.24 -3.60 28.47
N ALA A 85 -2.22 -2.30 28.17
CA ALA A 85 -1.95 -1.26 29.15
C ALA A 85 -3.04 -1.19 30.23
N ILE A 86 -4.33 -1.27 29.86
CA ILE A 86 -5.45 -1.35 30.80
C ILE A 86 -5.34 -2.61 31.64
N TYR A 87 -5.12 -3.76 31.02
CA TYR A 87 -4.99 -5.04 31.73
C TYR A 87 -3.91 -4.97 32.82
N LEU A 88 -2.73 -4.45 32.48
CA LEU A 88 -1.63 -4.27 33.43
C LEU A 88 -1.93 -3.21 34.49
N GLY A 89 -2.63 -2.14 34.11
CA GLY A 89 -3.06 -1.09 35.03
C GLY A 89 -4.02 -1.61 36.09
N ILE A 90 -5.03 -2.41 35.69
CA ILE A 90 -5.99 -3.04 36.61
C ILE A 90 -5.29 -4.03 37.52
N ASP A 91 -4.43 -4.91 36.97
CA ASP A 91 -3.70 -5.90 37.78
C ASP A 91 -2.82 -5.23 38.84
N LYS A 92 -2.18 -4.10 38.52
CA LYS A 92 -1.34 -3.37 39.46
C LYS A 92 -2.13 -2.55 40.50
N LEU A 93 -3.26 -1.96 40.12
CA LEU A 93 -4.04 -1.08 41.00
C LEU A 93 -4.95 -1.85 41.97
N PHE A 94 -5.55 -2.96 41.52
CA PHE A 94 -6.63 -3.62 42.26
C PHE A 94 -6.29 -5.04 42.72
N ILE A 95 -5.56 -5.82 41.93
CA ILE A 95 -5.37 -7.26 42.20
C ILE A 95 -4.07 -7.50 42.97
N ASN A 96 -2.96 -6.94 42.50
CA ASN A 96 -1.63 -7.17 43.05
C ASN A 96 -0.84 -5.87 43.27
N PRO A 97 -1.23 -5.02 44.24
CA PRO A 97 -0.56 -3.74 44.52
C PRO A 97 0.93 -3.92 44.86
N SER A 98 1.24 -4.90 45.72
CA SER A 98 2.61 -5.24 46.14
C SER A 98 3.32 -6.21 45.19
N GLY A 99 2.66 -6.60 44.09
CA GLY A 99 3.22 -7.53 43.12
C GLY A 99 4.40 -6.94 42.34
N ARG A 100 5.05 -7.83 41.58
CA ARG A 100 6.19 -7.53 40.68
C ARG A 100 5.98 -6.23 39.88
N LEU A 101 7.04 -5.45 39.67
CA LEU A 101 6.97 -4.23 38.88
C LEU A 101 6.43 -4.51 37.47
N ILE A 102 5.63 -3.58 36.93
CA ILE A 102 5.05 -3.68 35.57
C ILE A 102 6.15 -3.86 34.52
N THR A 103 7.29 -3.17 34.72
CA THR A 103 8.46 -3.22 33.82
C THR A 103 9.13 -4.60 33.75
N GLN A 104 8.86 -5.51 34.69
CA GLN A 104 9.40 -6.86 34.67
C GLN A 104 8.47 -7.85 33.94
N ARG A 105 7.35 -7.39 33.39
CA ARG A 105 6.40 -8.21 32.64
C ARG A 105 6.61 -8.03 31.13
N PRO A 106 6.76 -9.11 30.35
CA PRO A 106 6.88 -9.01 28.89
C PRO A 106 5.71 -8.27 28.22
N GLN A 107 4.51 -8.40 28.79
CA GLN A 107 3.29 -7.74 28.32
C GLN A 107 3.42 -6.21 28.26
N PHE A 108 4.20 -5.61 29.17
CA PHE A 108 4.41 -4.17 29.19
C PHE A 108 5.19 -3.70 27.96
N TYR A 109 6.25 -4.43 27.59
CA TYR A 109 7.04 -4.11 26.40
C TYR A 109 6.24 -4.34 25.12
N ILE A 110 5.40 -5.38 25.06
CA ILE A 110 4.50 -5.59 23.93
C ILE A 110 3.51 -4.41 23.80
N ALA A 111 2.90 -3.97 24.91
CA ALA A 111 2.01 -2.81 24.91
C ALA A 111 2.74 -1.53 24.45
N LEU A 112 3.93 -1.29 24.97
CA LEU A 112 4.75 -0.13 24.60
C LEU A 112 5.14 -0.14 23.12
N THR A 113 5.69 -1.26 22.64
CA THR A 113 6.13 -1.40 21.25
C THR A 113 4.97 -1.29 20.28
N THR A 114 3.82 -1.91 20.57
CA THR A 114 2.62 -1.80 19.72
C THR A 114 2.08 -0.37 19.66
N MET A 115 2.08 0.37 20.77
CA MET A 115 1.71 1.80 20.77
C MET A 115 2.69 2.67 19.96
N ILE A 116 4.00 2.40 20.06
CA ILE A 116 5.01 3.10 19.26
C ILE A 116 4.79 2.82 17.76
N ILE A 117 4.64 1.55 17.38
CA ILE A 117 4.39 1.14 15.99
C ILE A 117 3.06 1.74 15.48
N GLY A 118 2.01 1.78 16.32
CA GLY A 118 0.74 2.42 15.99
C GLY A 118 0.91 3.89 15.62
N THR A 119 1.68 4.64 16.42
CA THR A 119 2.04 6.04 16.13
C THR A 119 2.81 6.16 14.81
N GLN A 120 3.78 5.28 14.56
CA GLN A 120 4.57 5.30 13.32
C GLN A 120 3.70 5.06 12.09
N PHE A 121 2.72 4.15 12.15
CA PHE A 121 1.77 3.97 11.06
C PHE A 121 0.92 5.21 10.83
N PHE A 122 0.41 5.86 11.88
CA PHE A 122 -0.31 7.12 11.73
C PHE A 122 0.52 8.20 11.03
N VAL A 123 1.77 8.38 11.46
CA VAL A 123 2.70 9.34 10.85
C VAL A 123 2.95 8.98 9.37
N ALA A 124 3.23 7.72 9.06
CA ALA A 124 3.45 7.26 7.69
C ALA A 124 2.22 7.50 6.79
N GLY A 125 1.02 7.21 7.30
CA GLY A 125 -0.25 7.47 6.60
C GLY A 125 -0.47 8.96 6.34
N PHE A 126 -0.23 9.79 7.35
CA PHE A 126 -0.39 11.24 7.26
C PHE A 126 0.61 11.87 6.29
N VAL A 127 1.89 11.48 6.36
CA VAL A 127 2.92 11.91 5.41
C VAL A 127 2.56 11.49 3.99
N GLY A 128 2.10 10.25 3.80
CA GLY A 128 1.64 9.78 2.49
C GLY A 128 0.49 10.64 1.93
N GLU A 129 -0.46 11.02 2.77
CA GLU A 129 -1.61 11.84 2.37
C GLU A 129 -1.16 13.27 2.01
N LEU A 130 -0.22 13.85 2.76
CA LEU A 130 0.38 15.16 2.45
C LEU A 130 1.12 15.16 1.12
N ILE A 131 1.94 14.13 0.85
CA ILE A 131 2.67 13.99 -0.43
C ILE A 131 1.69 13.91 -1.59
N LEU A 132 0.59 13.16 -1.43
CA LEU A 132 -0.42 13.02 -2.48
C LEU A 132 -1.13 14.34 -2.78
N ARG A 133 -1.46 15.11 -1.73
CA ARG A 133 -2.10 16.43 -1.87
C ARG A 133 -1.17 17.47 -2.49
N SER A 134 0.13 17.36 -2.27
CA SER A 134 1.13 18.23 -2.90
C SER A 134 1.21 18.05 -4.44
N LYS A 135 0.89 16.85 -4.96
CA LYS A 135 0.98 16.52 -6.40
C LYS A 135 -0.21 16.99 -7.27
N GLN A 136 -1.09 17.86 -6.78
CA GLN A 136 -2.43 18.07 -7.36
C GLN A 136 -2.51 18.84 -8.69
N ASN A 137 -1.38 19.16 -9.35
CA ASN A 137 -1.36 19.99 -10.57
C ASN A 137 -1.27 19.24 -11.92
N GLU A 138 -1.33 17.91 -11.95
CA GLU A 138 -1.34 17.15 -13.22
C GLU A 138 -2.77 16.86 -13.71
N LYS A 139 -3.08 17.22 -14.97
CA LYS A 139 -4.42 17.04 -15.58
C LYS A 139 -4.80 15.56 -15.58
N ARG A 140 -5.85 15.21 -14.83
CA ARG A 140 -6.24 13.82 -14.51
C ARG A 140 -7.15 13.13 -15.54
N TYR A 141 -7.37 13.74 -16.70
CA TYR A 141 -8.27 13.21 -17.72
C TYR A 141 -7.61 13.31 -19.09
N GLN A 142 -7.85 12.30 -19.92
CA GLN A 142 -7.51 12.34 -21.34
C GLN A 142 -8.80 12.53 -22.12
N ILE A 143 -8.86 13.62 -22.88
CA ILE A 143 -10.00 13.91 -23.75
C ILE A 143 -9.88 12.98 -24.95
N LYS A 144 -10.87 12.11 -25.15
CA LYS A 144 -10.93 11.21 -26.30
C LYS A 144 -11.37 11.97 -27.56
N ASP A 145 -12.51 12.66 -27.47
CA ASP A 145 -13.10 13.45 -28.55
C ASP A 145 -13.71 14.74 -27.99
N LYS A 146 -13.60 15.85 -28.72
CA LYS A 146 -14.33 17.09 -28.45
C LYS A 146 -15.45 17.20 -29.47
N VAL A 147 -16.69 17.33 -29.02
CA VAL A 147 -17.86 17.51 -29.89
C VAL A 147 -18.46 18.89 -29.60
N ASN A 148 -18.81 19.66 -30.63
CA ASN A 148 -19.37 21.01 -30.53
C ASN A 148 -18.48 22.08 -29.85
N ILE A 149 -17.15 21.95 -29.91
CA ILE A 149 -16.23 23.02 -29.48
C ILE A 149 -15.69 23.71 -30.74
N ASP A 150 -16.15 24.93 -31.00
CA ASP A 150 -15.68 25.78 -32.09
C ASP A 150 -14.22 26.21 -31.79
N SER A 151 -13.30 25.97 -32.71
CA SER A 151 -11.85 26.06 -32.48
C SER A 151 -11.31 27.51 -32.40
N LYS A 152 -12.19 28.51 -32.34
CA LYS A 152 -11.83 29.94 -32.41
C LYS A 152 -11.61 30.65 -31.06
N THR A 153 -11.66 29.97 -29.92
CA THR A 153 -11.55 30.64 -28.61
C THR A 153 -10.54 29.99 -27.66
N THR A 154 -9.29 29.86 -28.11
CA THR A 154 -8.14 29.63 -27.21
C THR A 154 -6.91 30.33 -27.76
N ASN A 155 -6.67 31.55 -27.30
CA ASN A 155 -5.34 32.12 -27.09
C ASN A 155 -4.96 31.86 -25.62
#